data_AF-A0A9E2I5K8-F1
#
_entry.id   AF-A0A9E2I5K8-F1
#
_cell.length_a   1.000
_cell.length_b   1.000
_cell.length_c   1.000
_cell.angle_alpha   90.00
_cell.angle_beta   90.00
_cell.angle_gamma   90.00
#
_symmetry.space_group_name_H-M   'P 1'
#
loop_
_entity.id
_entity.type
_entity.pdbx_description
1 polymer ?
#
loop_
_entity_poly.entity_id
_entity_poly.type
_entity_poly.pdbx_seq_one_letter_code
_entity_poly.pdbx_strand_id
1 'polypeptide(L)'
;MDTFAFIIHPIDPKRDVSRKYPLLGRIFNERQINYLCRFFPPVYLSEIEGITSAATGKQIQGWLIACPLTAARMLELPTRIAYRKIIQTGRLAERLGTDILGLGAFTSVVGDGGVTVAQSLDIPVTTGDAYTVSV
;
A
#
# COMPACT_ATOMS: atom_id res chain seq x y z
N MET A 1 -0.84 -2.24 -22.38
CA MET A 1 -0.58 -3.39 -21.49
C MET A 1 -1.31 -3.10 -20.20
N ASP A 2 -2.08 -4.04 -19.66
CA ASP A 2 -2.83 -3.75 -18.43
C ASP A 2 -1.85 -3.59 -17.27
N THR A 3 -2.15 -2.64 -16.40
CA THR A 3 -1.29 -2.25 -15.31
C THR A 3 -2.00 -2.23 -13.97
N PHE A 4 -1.28 -2.57 -12.90
CA PHE A 4 -1.83 -2.53 -11.54
C PHE A 4 -0.86 -1.93 -10.53
N ALA A 5 -1.38 -1.37 -9.45
CA ALA A 5 -0.59 -1.13 -8.24
C ALA A 5 -1.15 -1.96 -7.09
N PHE A 6 -0.29 -2.37 -6.18
CA PHE A 6 -0.69 -3.05 -4.96
C PHE A 6 -0.06 -2.37 -3.75
N ILE A 7 -0.92 -1.91 -2.83
CA ILE A 7 -0.49 -1.30 -1.59
C ILE A 7 -0.14 -2.37 -0.57
N ILE A 8 1.08 -2.30 -0.04
CA ILE A 8 1.48 -3.04 1.16
C ILE A 8 1.79 -2.08 2.30
N HIS A 9 2.01 -2.64 3.49
CA HIS A 9 2.37 -1.87 4.67
C HIS A 9 3.40 -2.64 5.50
N PRO A 10 4.25 -1.96 6.30
CA PRO A 10 5.21 -2.63 7.17
C PRO A 10 4.49 -3.51 8.21
N ILE A 11 5.08 -4.66 8.49
CA ILE A 11 4.65 -5.58 9.55
C ILE A 11 5.44 -5.27 10.82
N ASP A 12 6.78 -5.20 10.69
CA ASP A 12 7.68 -4.81 11.77
C ASP A 12 8.28 -3.45 11.43
N PRO A 13 7.89 -2.37 12.14
CA PRO A 13 8.31 -1.02 11.79
C PRO A 13 9.83 -0.86 11.87
N LYS A 14 10.49 -1.48 12.85
CA LYS A 14 11.93 -1.32 13.04
C LYS A 14 12.69 -2.11 11.98
N ARG A 15 12.32 -3.37 11.77
CA ARG A 15 12.97 -4.27 10.82
C ARG A 15 12.77 -3.82 9.38
N ASP A 16 11.55 -3.44 9.01
CA ASP A 16 11.23 -3.05 7.63
C ASP A 16 11.88 -1.71 7.27
N VAL A 17 11.88 -0.73 8.19
CA VAL A 17 12.64 0.51 8.00
C VAL A 17 14.14 0.26 7.95
N SER A 18 14.68 -0.62 8.79
CA SER A 18 16.13 -0.92 8.75
C SER A 18 16.56 -1.61 7.46
N ARG A 19 15.68 -2.44 6.86
CA ARG A 19 15.94 -3.08 5.57
C ARG A 19 15.91 -2.08 4.41
N LYS A 20 14.91 -1.20 4.36
CA LYS A 20 14.75 -0.25 3.25
C LYS A 20 15.63 1.00 3.40
N TYR A 21 15.83 1.47 4.63
CA TYR A 21 16.57 2.68 4.98
C TYR A 21 17.50 2.43 6.19
N PRO A 22 18.65 1.75 5.99
CA PRO A 22 19.54 1.34 7.08
C PRO A 22 19.96 2.48 8.01
N LEU A 23 20.20 3.68 7.46
CA LEU A 23 20.56 4.84 8.27
C LEU A 23 19.42 5.27 9.21
N LEU A 24 18.18 5.33 8.71
CA LEU A 24 17.01 5.68 9.52
C LEU A 24 16.72 4.59 10.56
N GLY A 25 16.86 3.32 10.17
CA GLY A 25 16.76 2.18 11.07
C GLY A 25 17.84 2.19 12.16
N ARG A 26 19.01 2.76 11.92
CA ARG A 26 20.04 2.94 12.95
C ARG A 26 19.75 4.12 13.87
N ILE A 27 19.30 5.26 13.32
CA ILE A 27 19.11 6.51 14.06
C ILE A 27 17.85 6.47 14.93
N PHE A 28 16.72 6.00 14.39
CA PHE A 28 15.43 6.08 15.07
C PHE A 28 15.09 4.76 15.77
N ASN A 29 14.64 4.85 17.02
CA ASN A 29 14.05 3.71 17.70
C ASN A 29 12.62 3.43 17.20
N GLU A 30 12.04 2.32 17.63
CA GLU A 30 10.71 1.89 17.18
C GLU A 30 9.61 2.90 17.48
N ARG A 31 9.61 3.52 18.67
CA ARG A 31 8.63 4.56 19.05
C ARG A 31 8.71 5.78 18.14
N GLN A 32 9.94 6.21 17.82
CA GLN A 32 10.17 7.31 16.87
C GLN A 32 9.71 6.94 15.47
N ILE A 33 10.01 5.73 14.98
CA ILE A 33 9.53 5.25 13.68
C ILE A 33 8.00 5.25 13.64
N ASN A 34 7.33 4.70 14.64
CA ASN A 34 5.87 4.64 14.74
C ASN A 34 5.20 6.02 14.83
N TYR A 35 5.90 7.02 15.36
CA TYR A 35 5.43 8.40 15.39
C TYR A 35 5.65 9.10 14.04
N LEU A 36 6.86 9.00 13.50
CA LEU A 36 7.29 9.72 12.29
C LEU A 36 6.64 9.16 11.02
N CYS A 37 6.26 7.88 11.00
CA CYS A 37 5.65 7.23 9.84
C CYS A 37 4.36 7.93 9.36
N ARG A 38 3.63 8.59 10.28
CA ARG A 38 2.46 9.43 9.96
C ARG A 38 2.81 10.55 8.95
N PHE A 39 4.01 11.08 9.01
CA PHE A 39 4.47 12.18 8.17
C PHE A 39 5.31 11.70 6.98
N PHE A 40 5.82 10.48 7.05
CA PHE A 40 6.64 9.89 6.00
C PHE A 40 5.84 9.72 4.69
N PRO A 41 6.42 10.01 3.52
CA PRO A 41 5.71 9.88 2.24
C PRO A 41 5.45 8.41 1.90
N PRO A 42 4.49 8.12 1.00
CA PRO A 42 4.35 6.80 0.38
C PRO A 42 5.67 6.35 -0.25
N VAL A 43 5.92 5.05 -0.21
CA VAL A 43 7.21 4.49 -0.62
C VAL A 43 7.03 3.66 -1.88
N TYR A 44 7.79 3.99 -2.92
CA TYR A 44 7.96 3.09 -4.06
C TYR A 44 8.85 1.91 -3.65
N LEU A 45 8.38 0.68 -3.88
CA LEU A 45 9.15 -0.52 -3.52
C LEU A 45 9.80 -1.15 -4.74
N SER A 46 8.98 -1.57 -5.71
CA SER A 46 9.46 -2.27 -6.90
C SER A 46 8.44 -2.22 -8.02
N GLU A 47 8.96 -2.31 -9.24
CA GLU A 47 8.22 -2.66 -10.44
C GLU A 47 8.17 -4.18 -10.56
N ILE A 48 7.04 -4.70 -11.03
CA ILE A 48 6.78 -6.11 -11.23
C ILE A 48 6.53 -6.34 -12.71
N GLU A 49 7.43 -7.09 -13.33
CA GLU A 49 7.40 -7.45 -14.75
C GLU A 49 7.31 -8.97 -14.92
N GLY A 50 7.08 -9.42 -16.15
CA GLY A 50 7.11 -10.84 -16.49
C GLY A 50 5.86 -11.63 -16.10
N ILE A 51 4.77 -10.97 -15.69
CA ILE A 51 3.51 -11.65 -15.42
C ILE A 51 2.79 -11.94 -16.74
N THR A 52 2.58 -13.23 -17.02
CA THR A 52 1.86 -13.71 -18.21
C THR A 52 0.74 -14.65 -17.79
N SER A 53 -0.48 -14.39 -18.27
CA SER A 53 -1.63 -15.27 -18.05
C SER A 53 -1.42 -16.61 -18.76
N ALA A 54 -1.44 -17.72 -18.02
CA ALA A 54 -1.33 -19.06 -18.59
C ALA A 54 -2.50 -19.41 -19.52
N ALA A 55 -3.70 -18.86 -19.25
CA ALA A 55 -4.90 -19.16 -20.03
C ALA A 55 -5.01 -18.34 -21.33
N THR A 56 -4.49 -17.11 -21.34
CA THR A 56 -4.72 -16.16 -22.46
C THR A 56 -3.43 -15.66 -23.12
N GLY A 57 -2.27 -15.91 -22.52
CA GLY A 57 -0.99 -15.31 -22.95
C GLY A 57 -0.88 -13.81 -22.71
N LYS A 58 -1.91 -13.15 -22.14
CA LYS A 58 -1.90 -11.72 -21.86
C LYS A 58 -0.84 -11.38 -20.83
N GLN A 59 -0.04 -10.35 -21.12
CA GLN A 59 0.98 -9.82 -20.21
C GLN A 59 0.45 -8.62 -19.44
N ILE A 60 0.87 -8.52 -18.17
CA ILE A 60 0.59 -7.38 -17.30
C ILE A 60 1.87 -6.94 -16.58
N GLN A 61 1.86 -5.70 -16.12
CA GLN A 61 2.91 -5.11 -15.28
C GLN A 61 2.28 -4.44 -14.07
N GLY A 62 3.04 -4.28 -13.00
CA GLY A 62 2.52 -3.51 -11.89
C GLY A 62 3.59 -3.02 -10.93
N TRP A 63 3.13 -2.39 -9.86
CA TRP A 63 4.01 -1.79 -8.86
C TRP A 63 3.60 -2.16 -7.45
N LEU A 64 4.60 -2.49 -6.63
CA LEU A 64 4.46 -2.55 -5.20
C LEU A 64 4.78 -1.19 -4.61
N ILE A 65 3.83 -0.65 -3.85
CA ILE A 65 3.97 0.61 -3.14
C ILE A 65 3.60 0.44 -1.67
N ALA A 66 4.26 1.17 -0.79
CA ALA A 66 4.08 1.05 0.64
C ALA A 66 3.31 2.25 1.21
N CYS A 67 2.26 1.95 1.97
CA CYS A 67 1.66 2.86 2.94
C CYS A 67 2.49 2.78 4.24
N PRO A 68 3.19 3.85 4.67
CA PRO A 68 4.07 3.83 5.83
C PRO A 68 3.28 3.93 7.15
N LEU A 69 2.39 2.96 7.39
CA LEU A 69 1.71 2.75 8.67
C LEU A 69 1.70 1.25 8.94
N THR A 70 2.02 0.83 10.16
CA THR A 70 1.78 -0.57 10.54
C THR A 70 0.30 -0.79 10.80
N ALA A 71 -0.14 -2.05 10.82
CA ALA A 71 -1.52 -2.41 11.20
C ALA A 71 -1.90 -1.82 12.57
N ALA A 72 -1.02 -1.97 13.58
CA ALA A 72 -1.23 -1.41 14.90
C ALA A 72 -1.43 0.12 14.86
N ARG A 73 -0.65 0.85 14.06
CA ARG A 73 -0.80 2.30 13.92
C ARG A 73 -2.08 2.69 13.19
N MET A 74 -2.53 1.91 12.21
CA MET A 74 -3.82 2.16 11.56
C MET A 74 -4.99 1.99 12.53
N LEU A 75 -4.90 1.08 13.50
CA LEU A 75 -5.90 0.88 14.55
C LEU A 75 -5.88 1.97 15.64
N GLU A 76 -4.69 2.45 16.01
CA GLU A 76 -4.53 3.45 17.08
C GLU A 76 -4.83 4.88 16.63
N LEU A 77 -4.59 5.20 15.36
CA LEU A 77 -4.79 6.54 14.83
C LEU A 77 -6.27 6.82 14.53
N PRO A 78 -6.75 8.07 14.66
CA PRO A 78 -8.03 8.47 14.11
C PRO A 78 -8.14 8.06 12.63
N THR A 79 -9.24 7.39 12.24
CA THR A 79 -9.45 6.79 10.92
C THR A 79 -9.12 7.74 9.77
N ARG A 80 -9.48 9.03 9.89
CA ARG A 80 -9.16 10.08 8.90
C ARG A 80 -7.66 10.20 8.58
N ILE A 81 -6.77 9.89 9.53
CA ILE A 81 -5.32 9.93 9.32
C ILE A 81 -4.87 8.72 8.52
N ALA A 82 -5.39 7.53 8.83
CA ALA A 82 -5.14 6.32 8.06
C ALA A 82 -5.63 6.51 6.61
N TYR A 83 -6.86 6.99 6.41
CA TYR A 83 -7.38 7.31 5.08
C TYR A 83 -6.51 8.28 4.31
N ARG A 84 -6.13 9.41 4.93
CA ARG A 84 -5.24 10.39 4.26
C ARG A 84 -3.95 9.73 3.80
N LYS A 85 -3.37 8.82 4.57
CA LYS A 85 -2.14 8.13 4.19
C LYS A 85 -2.38 7.13 3.06
N ILE A 86 -3.44 6.33 3.14
CA ILE A 86 -3.78 5.34 2.10
C ILE A 86 -4.11 6.05 0.79
N ILE A 87 -4.89 7.13 0.83
CA ILE A 87 -5.19 7.97 -0.35
C ILE A 87 -3.90 8.58 -0.90
N GLN A 88 -2.99 9.07 -0.05
CA GLN A 88 -1.70 9.58 -0.51
C GLN A 88 -0.89 8.51 -1.25
N THR A 89 -0.94 7.26 -0.77
CA THR A 89 -0.33 6.10 -1.45
C THR A 89 -1.06 5.74 -2.73
N GLY A 90 -2.39 5.77 -2.77
CA GLY A 90 -3.17 5.58 -4.00
C GLY A 90 -2.86 6.63 -5.07
N ARG A 91 -2.67 7.89 -4.69
CA ARG A 91 -2.20 8.95 -5.60
C ARG A 91 -0.79 8.73 -6.14
N LEU A 92 0.04 7.93 -5.45
CA LEU A 92 1.31 7.48 -6.03
C LEU A 92 1.05 6.47 -7.15
N ALA A 93 0.08 5.56 -7.01
CA ALA A 93 -0.32 4.63 -8.07
C ALA A 93 -0.85 5.38 -9.30
N GLU A 94 -1.72 6.37 -9.11
CA GLU A 94 -2.21 7.21 -10.21
C GLU A 94 -1.07 7.87 -11.00
N ARG A 95 -0.07 8.43 -10.28
CA ARG A 95 1.11 9.03 -10.91
C ARG A 95 1.99 8.03 -11.65
N LEU A 96 1.94 6.76 -11.28
CA LEU A 96 2.62 5.67 -11.99
C LEU A 96 1.83 5.20 -13.22
N GLY A 97 0.61 5.72 -13.44
CA GLY A 97 -0.22 5.42 -14.61
C GLY A 97 -0.89 4.06 -14.53
N THR A 98 -1.22 3.58 -13.32
CA THR A 98 -1.82 2.25 -13.13
C THR A 98 -3.31 2.22 -13.46
N ASP A 99 -3.80 1.14 -14.07
CA ASP A 99 -5.23 0.99 -14.41
C ASP A 99 -6.11 0.56 -13.22
N ILE A 100 -5.53 -0.09 -12.20
CA ILE A 100 -6.26 -0.54 -11.00
C ILE A 100 -5.36 -0.57 -9.76
N LEU A 101 -5.94 -0.27 -8.59
CA LEU A 101 -5.28 -0.32 -7.29
C LEU A 101 -5.84 -1.42 -6.41
N GLY A 102 -4.97 -2.33 -5.95
CA GLY A 102 -5.28 -3.29 -4.90
C GLY A 102 -4.91 -2.74 -3.51
N LEU A 103 -5.85 -2.77 -2.57
CA LEU A 103 -5.63 -2.47 -1.16
C LEU A 103 -5.26 -3.76 -0.41
N GLY A 104 -3.98 -3.91 -0.05
CA GLY A 104 -3.52 -5.08 0.70
C GLY A 104 -3.75 -4.98 2.20
N ALA A 105 -4.15 -6.10 2.80
CA ALA A 105 -4.19 -6.32 4.24
C ALA A 105 -4.90 -5.18 5.01
N PHE A 106 -4.27 -4.55 5.99
CA PHE A 106 -4.94 -3.55 6.82
C PHE A 106 -5.36 -2.28 6.06
N THR A 107 -4.87 -2.06 4.84
CA THR A 107 -5.28 -0.91 4.02
C THR A 107 -6.67 -1.07 3.41
N SER A 108 -7.19 -2.29 3.26
CA SER A 108 -8.59 -2.54 2.90
C SER A 108 -9.52 -2.57 4.11
N VAL A 109 -9.03 -3.01 5.27
CA VAL A 109 -9.83 -3.22 6.48
C VAL A 109 -10.12 -1.94 7.25
N VAL A 110 -9.21 -0.95 7.21
CA VAL A 110 -9.37 0.25 8.05
C VAL A 110 -10.57 1.09 7.62
N GLY A 111 -11.50 1.30 8.55
CA GLY A 111 -12.67 2.15 8.35
C GLY A 111 -13.82 1.45 7.62
N ASP A 112 -14.07 1.80 6.37
CA ASP A 112 -15.28 1.50 5.60
C ASP A 112 -15.03 0.52 4.43
N GLY A 113 -14.02 -0.34 4.55
CA GLY A 113 -13.73 -1.34 3.51
C GLY A 113 -13.09 -0.75 2.24
N GLY A 114 -12.53 0.46 2.31
CA GLY A 114 -11.90 1.12 1.17
C GLY A 114 -12.84 1.99 0.32
N VAL A 115 -14.11 2.14 0.70
CA VAL A 115 -15.07 3.00 -0.03
C VAL A 115 -14.60 4.45 -0.08
N THR A 116 -14.21 5.03 1.06
CA THR A 116 -13.65 6.39 1.11
C THR A 116 -12.39 6.54 0.25
N VAL A 117 -11.54 5.50 0.20
CA VAL A 117 -10.32 5.49 -0.61
C VAL A 117 -10.68 5.49 -2.09
N ALA A 118 -11.59 4.61 -2.52
CA ALA A 118 -12.06 4.51 -3.90
C ALA A 118 -12.69 5.82 -4.39
N GLN A 119 -13.50 6.49 -3.56
CA GLN A 119 -14.12 7.77 -3.91
C GLN A 119 -13.11 8.94 -4.00
N SER A 120 -11.91 8.77 -3.47
CA SER A 120 -10.88 9.82 -3.42
C SER A 120 -9.80 9.69 -4.50
N LEU A 121 -9.91 8.67 -5.36
CA LEU A 121 -8.95 8.32 -6.40
C LEU A 121 -9.64 8.26 -7.77
N ASP A 122 -8.88 8.57 -8.81
CA ASP A 122 -9.31 8.58 -10.22
C ASP A 122 -9.14 7.20 -10.89
N ILE A 123 -8.59 6.22 -10.15
CA ILE A 123 -8.40 4.84 -10.61
C ILE A 123 -9.28 3.87 -9.82
N PRO A 124 -9.81 2.80 -10.46
CA PRO A 124 -10.54 1.74 -9.77
C PRO A 124 -9.76 1.14 -8.61
N VAL A 125 -10.46 0.83 -7.52
CA VAL A 125 -9.88 0.26 -6.29
C VAL A 125 -10.57 -1.06 -5.96
N THR A 126 -9.77 -2.06 -5.55
CA THR A 126 -10.26 -3.36 -5.08
C THR A 126 -9.58 -3.74 -3.76
N THR A 127 -10.31 -4.45 -2.90
CA THR A 127 -9.73 -5.08 -1.70
C THR A 127 -9.18 -6.48 -1.96
N GLY A 128 -9.59 -7.11 -3.06
CA GLY A 128 -9.21 -8.49 -3.40
C GLY A 128 -9.91 -9.57 -2.57
N ASP A 129 -10.74 -9.22 -1.58
CA ASP A 129 -11.31 -10.20 -0.63
C ASP A 129 -12.17 -11.28 -1.29
N ALA A 130 -12.92 -10.92 -2.35
CA ALA A 130 -13.73 -11.88 -3.11
C ALA A 130 -12.86 -12.99 -3.74
N TYR A 131 -11.64 -12.66 -4.18
CA TYR A 131 -10.70 -13.65 -4.69
C TYR A 131 -10.09 -14.46 -3.55
N THR A 132 -9.72 -13.81 -2.44
CA THR A 132 -9.13 -14.48 -1.26
C THR A 132 -10.05 -15.53 -0.65
N VAL A 133 -11.37 -15.31 -0.63
CA VAL A 133 -12.35 -16.28 -0.09
C VAL A 133 -12.64 -17.42 -1.07
N SER A 134 -12.37 -17.24 -2.37
CA SER A 134 -12.67 -18.23 -3.40
C SER A 134 -11.65 -19.36 -3.54
N VAL A 135 -10.47 -19.21 -2.92
CA VAL A 135 -9.33 -20.13 -3.03
C VAL A 135 -9.12 -20.98 -1.77
#